data_AF-A0A923A264-F1
#
_entry.id   AF-A0A923A264-F1
#
_cell.length_a   1.000
_cell.length_b   1.000
_cell.length_c   1.000
_cell.angle_alpha   90.00
_cell.angle_beta   90.00
_cell.angle_gamma   90.00
#
_symmetry.space_group_name_H-M   'P 1'
#
loop_
_entity.id
_entity.type
_entity.pdbx_description
1 polymer ?
#
loop_
_entity_poly.entity_id
_entity_poly.type
_entity_poly.pdbx_seq_one_letter_code
_entity_poly.pdbx_strand_id
1 'polypeptide(L)'
;MASITDAKIFLTQNEVAYRFRVTPSTIKNWRERGLLHYFQAPGSRRVLYPIGAVEDLEMQSIKNDKEVMKEQGKVERKVPDISTKPRKEWKI
;
A
#
# COMPACT_ATOMS: atom_id res chain seq x y z
N MET A 1 -11.91 18.01 25.15
CA MET A 1 -11.16 16.97 24.41
C MET A 1 -11.72 16.88 23.01
N ALA A 2 -10.84 16.67 22.02
CA ALA A 2 -10.99 17.08 20.62
C ALA A 2 -12.38 16.90 19.99
N SER A 3 -12.80 18.00 19.37
CA SER A 3 -14.05 18.33 18.73
C SER A 3 -14.15 17.76 17.30
N ILE A 4 -15.40 17.69 16.81
CA ILE A 4 -15.82 17.69 15.40
C ILE A 4 -15.87 16.31 14.73
N THR A 5 -17.05 15.68 14.82
CA THR A 5 -17.59 14.83 13.74
C THR A 5 -17.85 15.70 12.50
N ASP A 6 -16.79 16.19 11.85
CA ASP A 6 -16.88 16.50 10.44
C ASP A 6 -16.89 15.13 9.78
N ALA A 7 -18.06 14.70 9.30
CA ALA A 7 -18.20 13.48 8.54
C ALA A 7 -17.40 13.63 7.24
N LYS A 8 -16.07 13.49 7.30
CA LYS A 8 -15.20 13.38 6.13
C LYS A 8 -15.66 12.15 5.38
N ILE A 9 -16.49 12.33 4.37
CA ILE A 9 -17.05 11.21 3.58
C ILE A 9 -15.92 10.37 2.96
N PHE A 10 -14.75 10.99 2.74
CA PHE A 10 -13.61 10.39 2.08
C PHE A 10 -12.29 10.56 2.85
N LEU A 11 -11.48 9.52 2.80
CA LEU A 11 -10.12 9.44 3.31
C LEU A 11 -9.11 9.46 2.17
N THR A 12 -7.94 10.01 2.43
CA THR A 12 -6.79 9.92 1.54
C THR A 12 -6.07 8.59 1.69
N GLN A 13 -5.26 8.24 0.70
CA GLN A 13 -4.43 7.02 0.75
C GLN A 13 -3.56 6.92 2.01
N ASN A 14 -3.00 8.05 2.49
CA ASN A 14 -2.17 8.07 3.69
C ASN A 14 -3.00 7.89 4.96
N GLU A 15 -4.19 8.48 5.05
CA GLU A 15 -5.09 8.29 6.19
C GLU A 15 -5.56 6.83 6.28
N VAL A 16 -5.93 6.22 5.15
CA VAL A 16 -6.28 4.79 5.12
C VAL A 16 -5.09 3.91 5.51
N ALA A 17 -3.90 4.19 4.98
CA ALA A 17 -2.69 3.45 5.32
C ALA A 17 -2.36 3.53 6.81
N TYR A 18 -2.50 4.72 7.41
CA TYR A 18 -2.32 4.93 8.84
C TYR A 18 -3.33 4.12 9.67
N ARG A 19 -4.61 4.11 9.26
CA ARG A 19 -5.70 3.39 9.94
C ARG A 19 -5.44 1.88 10.00
N PHE A 20 -5.03 1.29 8.87
CA PHE A 20 -4.67 -0.14 8.79
C PHE A 20 -3.24 -0.47 9.25
N ARG A 21 -2.44 0.53 9.64
CA ARG A 21 -1.00 0.39 9.95
C ARG A 21 -0.20 -0.32 8.84
N VAL A 22 -0.52 -0.02 7.59
CA VAL A 22 0.18 -0.54 6.40
C VAL A 22 0.86 0.59 5.65
N THR A 23 1.72 0.24 4.69
CA THR A 23 2.31 1.24 3.79
C THR A 23 1.27 1.73 2.77
N PRO A 24 1.36 2.98 2.29
CA PRO A 24 0.49 3.48 1.23
C PRO A 24 0.53 2.63 -0.04
N SER A 25 1.67 1.99 -0.35
CA SER A 25 1.80 1.06 -1.48
C SER A 25 0.90 -0.17 -1.35
N THR A 26 0.66 -0.66 -0.14
CA THR A 26 -0.27 -1.78 0.11
C THR A 26 -1.69 -1.38 -0.21
N ILE A 27 -2.11 -0.17 0.18
CA ILE A 27 -3.43 0.36 -0.18
C ILE A 27 -3.59 0.50 -1.69
N LYS A 28 -2.54 0.94 -2.41
CA LYS A 28 -2.53 0.97 -3.88
C LYS A 28 -2.73 -0.44 -4.46
N ASN A 29 -2.05 -1.44 -3.92
CA ASN A 29 -2.20 -2.83 -4.38
C ASN A 29 -3.61 -3.36 -4.13
N TRP A 30 -4.24 -3.03 -2.99
CA TRP A 30 -5.63 -3.42 -2.71
C TRP A 30 -6.61 -2.80 -3.70
N ARG A 31 -6.40 -1.52 -4.01
CA ARG A 31 -7.15 -0.81 -5.04
C ARG A 31 -7.02 -1.48 -6.41
N GLU A 32 -5.80 -1.81 -6.84
CA GLU A 32 -5.54 -2.47 -8.12
C GLU A 32 -6.12 -3.89 -8.19
N ARG A 33 -6.32 -4.54 -7.04
CA ARG A 33 -7.00 -5.83 -6.92
C ARG A 33 -8.53 -5.72 -6.80
N GLY A 34 -9.08 -4.50 -6.76
CA GLY A 34 -10.52 -4.27 -6.59
C GLY A 34 -11.06 -4.58 -5.18
N LEU A 35 -10.19 -4.66 -4.17
CA LEU A 35 -10.59 -4.95 -2.78
C LEU A 35 -11.18 -3.73 -2.07
N LEU A 36 -10.90 -2.52 -2.57
CA LEU A 36 -11.29 -1.28 -1.94
C LEU A 36 -11.90 -0.34 -2.99
N HIS A 37 -13.10 0.15 -2.70
CA HIS A 37 -13.75 1.16 -3.54
C HIS A 37 -13.00 2.48 -3.41
N TYR A 38 -12.82 3.17 -4.53
CA TYR A 38 -12.10 4.42 -4.57
C TYR A 38 -12.74 5.38 -5.57
N PHE A 39 -12.53 6.66 -5.32
CA PHE A 39 -12.87 7.75 -6.21
C PHE A 39 -11.59 8.45 -6.63
N GLN A 40 -11.40 8.58 -7.94
CA GLN A 40 -10.34 9.39 -8.52
C GLN A 40 -11.00 10.55 -9.24
N ALA A 41 -10.68 11.78 -8.83
CA ALA A 41 -11.20 12.96 -9.50
C ALA A 41 -10.61 13.04 -10.92
N PRO A 42 -11.44 13.30 -11.95
CA PRO A 42 -10.94 13.44 -13.32
C PRO A 42 -9.91 14.56 -13.40
N GLY A 43 -8.80 14.31 -14.08
CA GLY A 43 -7.68 15.27 -14.19
C GLY A 43 -6.77 15.34 -12.96
N SER A 44 -7.07 14.62 -11.87
CA SER A 44 -6.21 14.54 -10.70
C SER A 44 -5.62 13.15 -10.51
N ARG A 45 -4.38 13.11 -10.00
CA ARG A 45 -3.74 11.87 -9.51
C ARG A 45 -4.17 11.50 -8.10
N ARG A 46 -4.91 12.39 -7.41
CA ARG A 46 -5.34 12.17 -6.04
C ARG A 46 -6.47 11.15 -6.01
N VAL A 47 -6.31 10.15 -5.15
CA VAL A 47 -7.29 9.10 -4.93
C VAL A 47 -7.85 9.22 -3.52
N LEU A 48 -9.17 9.10 -3.44
CA LEU A 48 -9.97 9.22 -2.24
C LEU A 48 -10.74 7.93 -2.00
N TYR A 49 -10.91 7.56 -0.74
CA TYR A 49 -11.53 6.32 -0.31
C TYR A 49 -12.73 6.64 0.58
N PRO A 50 -13.96 6.22 0.21
CA PRO A 50 -15.12 6.42 1.06
C PRO A 50 -14.93 5.74 2.42
N ILE A 51 -15.32 6.39 3.52
CA ILE A 51 -15.20 5.80 4.86
C ILE A 51 -15.94 4.47 4.97
N GLY A 52 -17.18 4.39 4.45
CA GLY A 52 -17.97 3.16 4.52
C GLY A 52 -17.26 1.96 3.88
N ALA A 53 -16.65 2.15 2.70
CA ALA A 53 -15.89 1.09 2.04
C ALA A 53 -14.64 0.64 2.82
N VAL A 54 -14.02 1.57 3.56
CA VAL A 54 -12.88 1.27 4.44
C VAL A 54 -13.34 0.47 5.67
N GLU A 55 -14.46 0.85 6.27
CA GLU A 55 -15.07 0.15 7.42
C GLU A 55 -15.59 -1.24 7.05
N ASP A 56 -16.17 -1.40 5.86
CA ASP A 56 -16.57 -2.70 5.34
C ASP A 56 -15.37 -3.64 5.20
N LEU A 57 -14.23 -3.12 4.70
CA LEU A 57 -13.00 -3.90 4.61
C LEU A 57 -12.45 -4.26 6.00
N GLU A 58 -12.51 -3.34 6.98
CA GLU A 58 -12.14 -3.64 8.38
C GLU A 58 -12.99 -4.77 8.94
N MET A 59 -14.32 -4.70 8.77
CA MET A 59 -15.25 -5.73 9.24
C MET A 59 -15.02 -7.09 8.55
N GLN A 60 -14.72 -7.10 7.25
CA GLN A 60 -14.35 -8.30 6.52
C GLN A 60 -13.01 -8.88 7.00
N SER A 61 -12.06 -8.02 7.36
CA SER A 61 -10.74 -8.43 7.85
C SER A 61 -10.82 -9.07 9.24
N ILE A 62 -11.62 -8.50 10.15
CA ILE A 62 -11.85 -9.06 11.50
C ILE A 62 -12.49 -10.45 11.43
N LYS A 63 -13.39 -10.68 10.47
CA LYS A 63 -14.01 -12.00 10.25
C LYS A 63 -13.07 -13.03 9.63
N ASN A 64 -11.99 -12.57 9.00
CA ASN A 64 -11.00 -13.41 8.33
C ASN A 64 -9.75 -13.62 9.19
N ASP A 65 -9.88 -13.68 10.52
CA ASP A 65 -8.80 -13.96 11.47
C ASP A 65 -8.24 -15.39 11.25
N LYS A 66 -7.54 -15.54 10.14
CA LYS A 66 -6.60 -16.60 9.82
C LYS A 66 -5.24 -15.96 9.95
N GLU A 67 -4.79 -15.92 11.19
CA GLU A 67 -3.41 -16.04 11.63
C GLU A 67 -2.36 -15.66 10.56
N VAL A 68 -1.88 -14.41 10.61
CA VAL A 68 -0.66 -14.04 9.91
C VAL A 68 0.35 -13.50 10.91
N MET A 69 0.84 -14.40 11.77
CA MET A 69 2.22 -14.29 12.22
C MET A 69 3.10 -14.43 10.97
N LYS A 70 3.62 -13.32 10.46
CA LYS A 70 4.82 -13.35 9.63
C LYS A 70 5.79 -12.35 10.21
N GLU A 71 6.75 -12.89 10.95
CA GLU A 71 8.03 -12.22 11.16
C GLU A 71 8.49 -11.70 9.80
N GLN A 72 8.79 -10.40 9.75
CA GLN A 72 9.27 -9.75 8.54
C GLN A 72 10.65 -10.34 8.21
N GLY A 73 10.67 -11.41 7.43
CA GLY A 73 11.89 -11.97 6.86
C GLY A 73 12.60 -10.86 6.10
N LYS A 74 13.81 -10.50 6.56
CA LYS A 74 14.72 -9.57 5.90
C LYS A 74 14.75 -9.87 4.41
N VAL A 75 14.30 -8.92 3.60
CA VAL A 75 14.49 -8.97 2.15
C VAL A 75 15.99 -8.83 1.90
N GLU A 76 16.69 -9.94 1.76
CA GLU A 76 18.08 -9.96 1.29
C GLU A 76 18.10 -9.48 -0.16
N ARG A 77 18.37 -8.19 -0.35
CA ARG A 77 18.67 -7.64 -1.67
C ARG A 77 19.99 -8.24 -2.14
N LYS A 78 19.93 -9.16 -3.10
CA LYS A 78 21.13 -9.61 -3.81
C LYS A 78 21.68 -8.44 -4.62
N VAL A 79 22.91 -8.04 -4.33
CA VAL A 79 23.67 -7.10 -5.15
C VAL A 79 23.87 -7.76 -6.52
N PRO A 80 23.65 -7.05 -7.65
CA PRO A 80 23.96 -7.60 -8.96
C PRO A 80 25.45 -7.95 -9.02
N ASP A 81 25.74 -9.18 -9.45
CA ASP A 81 27.09 -9.70 -9.56
C ASP A 81 27.83 -8.95 -10.67
N ILE A 82 28.81 -8.12 -10.29
CA ILE A 82 29.62 -7.38 -11.25
C ILE A 82 30.58 -8.40 -11.86
N SER A 83 30.34 -8.76 -13.13
CA SER A 83 31.18 -9.69 -13.88
C SER A 83 32.67 -9.41 -13.68
N THR A 84 33.37 -10.35 -13.05
CA THR A 84 34.83 -10.32 -12.78
C THR A 84 35.68 -10.49 -14.04
N LYS A 85 35.07 -10.60 -15.22
CA LYS A 85 35.82 -10.74 -16.48
C LYS A 85 36.64 -9.45 -16.71
N PRO A 86 37.97 -9.53 -16.83
CA PRO A 86 38.76 -8.36 -17.19
C PRO A 86 38.25 -7.83 -18.53
N ARG A 87 38.11 -6.50 -18.62
CA ARG A 87 37.74 -5.81 -19.87
C ARG A 87 38.68 -6.31 -20.96
N LYS A 88 38.13 -6.83 -22.06
CA LYS A 88 38.92 -7.19 -23.26
C LYS A 88 39.79 -6.00 -23.62
N GLU A 89 41.10 -6.21 -23.65
CA GLU A 89 42.04 -5.26 -24.23
C GLU A 89 41.69 -5.12 -25.71
N TRP A 90 41.30 -3.93 -26.12
CA TRP A 90 41.11 -3.61 -27.53
C TRP A 90 42.51 -3.44 -28.12
N LYS A 91 42.92 -4.40 -28.96
CA LYS A 91 44.10 -4.22 -29.82
C LYS A 91 43.67 -3.47 -31.08
N ILE A 92 44.20 -2.26 -31.27
CA ILE A 92 44.50 -1.70 -32.59
C ILE A 92 45.88 -1.05 -32.47
#